data_AF-A0A7C6AXU8-F1
#
_entry.id   AF-A0A7C6AXU8-F1
#
_cell.length_a   1.000
_cell.length_b   1.000
_cell.length_c   1.000
_cell.angle_alpha   90.00
_cell.angle_beta   90.00
_cell.angle_gamma   90.00
#
_symmetry.space_group_name_H-M   'P 1'
#
loop_
_entity.id
_entity.type
_entity.pdbx_description
1 polymer ?
#
loop_
_entity_poly.entity_id
_entity_poly.type
_entity_poly.pdbx_seq_one_letter_code
_entity_poly.pdbx_strand_id
1 'polypeptide(L)'
;MHAYLAGNLAQAESLIRAILRESPRDVEAALLLATIWRRRGRLDAAEKLLRNLARLDVAHPWLWEIERELVRVAQAREEQASESLPTSENESLPSGEPSVRECPPGHRAITNSSNAMEAPYESGPASKAA
;
A
#
# COMPACT_ATOMS: atom_id res chain seq x y z
N MET A 1 6.01 26.04 -11.87
CA MET A 1 4.59 25.87 -12.24
C MET A 1 3.73 25.25 -11.10
N HIS A 2 4.29 24.41 -10.23
CA HIS A 2 3.54 23.72 -9.15
C HIS A 2 2.90 24.63 -8.09
N ALA A 3 3.56 25.75 -7.71
CA ALA A 3 3.05 26.66 -6.69
C ALA A 3 1.72 27.35 -7.09
N TYR A 4 1.52 27.64 -8.38
CA TYR A 4 0.30 28.25 -8.90
C TYR A 4 -0.92 27.34 -8.71
N LEU A 5 -0.77 26.04 -9.02
CA LEU A 5 -1.83 25.06 -8.82
C LEU A 5 -2.12 24.86 -7.32
N ALA A 6 -1.08 24.82 -6.48
CA ALA A 6 -1.25 24.71 -5.03
C ALA A 6 -2.03 25.89 -4.42
N GLY A 7 -1.75 27.12 -4.87
CA GLY A 7 -2.49 28.31 -4.46
C GLY A 7 -3.98 28.24 -4.83
N ASN A 8 -4.28 27.75 -6.03
CA ASN A 8 -5.66 27.59 -6.50
C ASN A 8 -6.41 26.49 -5.76
N LEU A 9 -5.76 25.37 -5.41
CA LEU A 9 -6.38 24.29 -4.65
C LEU A 9 -6.76 24.70 -3.22
N ALA A 10 -5.93 25.51 -2.56
CA ALA A 10 -6.24 26.00 -1.22
C ALA A 10 -7.44 26.96 -1.21
N GLN A 11 -7.52 27.85 -2.19
CA GLN A 11 -8.67 28.75 -2.36
C GLN A 11 -9.95 27.97 -2.70
N ALA A 12 -9.86 27.02 -3.64
CA ALA A 12 -10.99 26.16 -4.00
C ALA A 12 -11.53 25.38 -2.79
N GLU A 13 -10.64 24.81 -1.95
CA GLU A 13 -11.04 24.13 -0.72
C GLU A 13 -11.80 25.07 0.23
N SER A 14 -11.37 26.33 0.37
CA SER A 14 -12.06 27.30 1.22
C SER A 14 -13.46 27.64 0.70
N LEU A 15 -13.59 27.84 -0.62
CA LEU A 15 -14.89 28.14 -1.26
C LEU A 15 -15.85 26.97 -1.13
N ILE A 16 -15.40 25.75 -1.41
CA ILE A 16 -16.24 24.55 -1.30
C ILE A 16 -16.68 24.30 0.15
N ARG A 17 -15.80 24.55 1.12
CA ARG A 17 -16.19 24.49 2.53
C ARG A 17 -17.20 25.56 2.92
N ALA A 18 -17.21 26.72 2.27
CA ALA A 18 -18.27 27.71 2.47
C ALA A 18 -19.61 27.20 1.93
N ILE A 19 -19.62 26.64 0.72
CA ILE A 19 -20.81 26.02 0.11
C ILE A 19 -21.37 24.92 1.01
N LEU A 20 -20.51 24.02 1.51
CA LEU A 20 -20.94 22.92 2.38
C LEU A 20 -21.42 23.37 3.77
N ARG A 21 -21.09 24.60 4.21
CA ARG A 21 -21.67 25.17 5.45
C ARG A 21 -23.11 25.61 5.22
N GLU A 22 -23.42 26.11 4.03
CA GLU A 22 -24.77 26.53 3.65
C GLU A 22 -25.63 25.33 3.24
N SER A 23 -25.03 24.39 2.50
CA SER A 23 -25.66 23.19 1.95
C SER A 23 -24.87 21.93 2.32
N PRO A 24 -25.02 21.39 3.54
CA PRO A 24 -24.22 20.24 4.02
C PRO A 24 -24.44 18.93 3.25
N ARG A 25 -25.51 18.84 2.46
CA ARG A 25 -25.90 17.67 1.66
C ARG A 25 -25.60 17.83 0.18
N ASP A 26 -24.87 18.87 -0.20
CA ASP A 26 -24.44 19.06 -1.59
C ASP A 26 -23.38 18.00 -1.96
N VAL A 27 -23.82 17.01 -2.75
CA VAL A 27 -23.01 15.87 -3.17
C VAL A 27 -21.92 16.29 -4.13
N GLU A 28 -22.21 17.23 -5.02
CA GLU A 28 -21.26 17.75 -5.99
C GLU A 28 -20.14 18.52 -5.29
N ALA A 29 -20.49 19.40 -4.35
CA ALA A 29 -19.51 20.11 -3.54
C ALA A 29 -18.65 19.14 -2.71
N ALA A 30 -19.24 18.09 -2.12
CA ALA A 30 -18.50 17.07 -1.38
C ALA A 30 -17.55 16.26 -2.30
N LEU A 31 -17.95 15.93 -3.52
CA LEU A 31 -17.11 15.28 -4.52
C LEU A 31 -15.92 16.15 -4.94
N LEU A 32 -16.15 17.44 -5.16
CA LEU A 32 -15.10 18.41 -5.48
C LEU A 32 -14.10 18.54 -4.33
N LEU A 33 -14.58 18.55 -3.07
CA LEU A 33 -13.72 18.57 -1.89
C LEU A 33 -12.83 17.32 -1.81
N ALA A 34 -13.40 16.13 -2.05
CA ALA A 34 -12.64 14.88 -2.08
C ALA A 34 -11.56 14.89 -3.17
N THR A 35 -11.88 15.42 -4.36
CA THR A 35 -10.94 15.57 -5.47
C THR A 35 -9.76 16.46 -5.10
N ILE A 36 -10.01 17.59 -4.41
CA ILE A 36 -8.96 18.49 -3.94
C ILE A 36 -8.08 17.78 -2.89
N TRP A 37 -8.69 17.06 -1.95
CA TRP A 37 -7.94 16.31 -0.94
C TRP A 37 -7.05 15.24 -1.55
N ARG A 38 -7.53 14.52 -2.57
CA ARG A 38 -6.68 13.58 -3.32
C ARG A 38 -5.48 14.28 -3.95
N ARG A 39 -5.69 15.40 -4.65
CA ARG A 39 -4.60 16.18 -5.28
C ARG A 39 -3.61 16.77 -4.29
N ARG A 40 -4.03 17.04 -3.04
CA ARG A 40 -3.18 17.50 -1.95
C ARG A 40 -2.52 16.35 -1.16
N GLY A 41 -2.69 15.10 -1.58
CA GLY A 41 -2.15 13.93 -0.89
C GLY A 41 -2.89 13.55 0.41
N ARG A 42 -4.02 14.17 0.72
CA ARG A 42 -4.84 13.88 1.89
C ARG A 42 -5.80 12.71 1.60
N LEU A 43 -5.22 11.57 1.23
CA LEU A 43 -5.96 10.43 0.68
C LEU A 43 -6.96 9.83 1.68
N ASP A 44 -6.58 9.71 2.95
CA ASP A 44 -7.47 9.18 4.00
C ASP A 44 -8.72 10.04 4.21
N ALA A 45 -8.57 11.37 4.13
CA ALA A 45 -9.69 12.29 4.29
C ALA A 45 -10.62 12.20 3.08
N ALA A 46 -10.07 12.11 1.86
CA ALA A 46 -10.85 11.94 0.64
C ALA A 46 -11.65 10.64 0.66
N GLU A 47 -11.02 9.52 0.98
CA GLU A 47 -11.67 8.20 1.04
C GLU A 47 -12.81 8.18 2.07
N LYS A 48 -12.57 8.69 3.28
CA LYS A 48 -13.60 8.75 4.34
C LYS A 48 -14.81 9.58 3.90
N LEU A 49 -14.57 10.73 3.28
CA LEU A 49 -15.65 11.59 2.78
C LEU A 49 -16.48 10.87 1.71
N LEU A 50 -15.82 10.28 0.71
CA LEU A 50 -16.47 9.56 -0.39
C LEU A 50 -17.30 8.37 0.10
N ARG A 51 -16.77 7.58 1.04
CA ARG A 51 -17.51 6.44 1.63
C ARG A 51 -18.71 6.88 2.44
N ASN A 52 -18.62 7.99 3.16
CA ASN A 52 -19.77 8.55 3.88
C ASN A 52 -20.80 9.10 2.90
N LEU A 53 -20.35 9.74 1.82
CA LEU A 53 -21.20 10.30 0.79
C LEU A 53 -22.01 9.22 0.06
N ALA A 54 -21.36 8.10 -0.30
CA ALA A 54 -22.00 6.96 -0.95
C ALA A 54 -23.16 6.31 -0.15
N ARG A 55 -23.23 6.56 1.16
CA ARG A 55 -24.29 6.03 2.04
C ARG A 55 -25.54 6.91 2.08
N LEU A 56 -25.49 8.09 1.47
CA LEU A 56 -26.62 9.01 1.44
C LEU A 56 -27.52 8.71 0.24
N ASP A 57 -28.83 8.67 0.44
CA ASP A 57 -29.79 8.46 -0.64
C ASP A 57 -29.68 9.54 -1.74
N VAL A 58 -29.39 10.78 -1.31
CA VAL A 58 -29.20 11.94 -2.20
C VAL A 58 -27.99 11.77 -3.14
N ALA A 59 -27.04 10.90 -2.77
CA ALA A 59 -25.86 10.60 -3.58
C ALA A 59 -26.09 9.49 -4.62
N HIS A 60 -27.26 8.85 -4.66
CA HIS A 60 -27.54 7.76 -5.60
C HIS A 60 -27.25 8.12 -7.08
N PRO A 61 -27.60 9.32 -7.59
CA PRO A 61 -27.27 9.71 -8.97
C PRO A 61 -25.76 9.86 -9.24
N TRP A 62 -24.96 9.98 -8.18
CA TRP A 62 -23.53 10.25 -8.22
C TRP A 62 -22.68 9.04 -7.82
N LEU A 63 -23.27 7.87 -7.61
CA LEU A 63 -22.52 6.70 -7.13
C LEU A 63 -21.38 6.32 -8.09
N TRP A 64 -21.61 6.39 -9.40
CA TRP A 64 -20.58 6.17 -10.41
C TRP A 64 -19.42 7.16 -10.27
N GLU A 65 -19.69 8.46 -10.10
CA GLU A 65 -18.69 9.49 -9.83
C GLU A 65 -17.91 9.21 -8.55
N ILE A 66 -18.61 8.82 -7.49
CA ILE A 66 -18.02 8.53 -6.18
C ILE A 66 -17.10 7.31 -6.25
N GLU A 67 -17.55 6.22 -6.87
CA GLU A 67 -16.77 5.00 -7.08
C GLU A 67 -15.54 5.27 -7.94
N ARG A 68 -15.71 6.00 -9.04
CA ARG A 68 -14.60 6.41 -9.90
C ARG A 68 -13.57 7.24 -9.15
N GLU A 69 -13.99 8.14 -8.27
CA GLU A 69 -13.05 8.94 -7.47
C GLU A 69 -12.38 8.09 -6.37
N LEU A 70 -13.08 7.13 -5.77
CA LEU A 70 -12.48 6.16 -4.84
C LEU A 70 -11.36 5.35 -5.50
N VAL A 71 -11.56 4.89 -6.75
CA VAL A 71 -10.51 4.20 -7.52
C VAL A 71 -9.28 5.09 -7.69
N ARG A 72 -9.46 6.37 -8.01
CA ARG A 72 -8.34 7.32 -8.14
C ARG A 72 -7.63 7.57 -6.82
N VAL A 73 -8.36 7.59 -5.70
CA VAL A 73 -7.75 7.71 -4.36
C VAL A 73 -6.91 6.48 -4.04
N ALA A 74 -7.38 5.27 -4.38
CA ALA A 74 -6.63 4.03 -4.19
C ALA A 74 -5.34 4.02 -5.02
N GLN A 75 -5.43 4.36 -6.31
CA GLN A 75 -4.26 4.47 -7.21
C GLN A 75 -3.22 5.46 -6.67
N ALA A 76 -3.65 6.66 -6.26
CA ALA A 76 -2.76 7.64 -5.68
C ALA A 76 -2.09 7.15 -4.38
N ARG A 77 -2.75 6.28 -3.60
CA ARG A 77 -2.17 5.70 -2.39
C ARG A 77 -1.10 4.67 -2.72
N GLU A 78 -1.33 3.84 -3.73
CA GLU A 78 -0.34 2.87 -4.22
C GLU A 78 0.89 3.57 -4.79
N GLU A 79 0.70 4.64 -5.56
CA GLU A 79 1.78 5.49 -6.07
C GLU A 79 2.61 6.07 -4.91
N GLN A 80 1.95 6.70 -3.91
CA GLN A 80 2.63 7.22 -2.72
C GLN A 80 3.37 6.13 -1.92
N ALA A 81 2.81 4.93 -1.84
CA ALA A 81 3.45 3.81 -1.16
C ALA A 81 4.68 3.31 -1.93
N SER A 82 4.58 3.21 -3.26
CA SER A 82 5.70 2.79 -4.13
C SER A 82 6.87 3.77 -4.11
N GLU A 83 6.59 5.08 -4.09
CA GLU A 83 7.63 6.12 -4.03
C GLU A 83 8.34 6.17 -2.67
N SER A 84 7.68 5.71 -1.61
CA SER A 84 8.27 5.64 -0.26
C SER A 84 9.21 4.45 -0.03
N LEU A 85 9.25 3.48 -0.94
CA LEU A 85 10.21 2.38 -0.88
C LEU A 85 11.53 2.83 -1.53
N PRO A 86 12.66 2.89 -0.80
CA PRO A 86 13.94 3.14 -1.43
C PRO A 86 14.29 1.95 -2.32
N THR A 87 14.44 2.21 -3.61
CA THR A 87 15.04 1.28 -4.57
C THR A 87 16.47 0.97 -4.14
N SER A 88 16.62 -0.06 -3.31
CA SER A 88 17.87 -0.78 -3.10
C SER A 88 18.14 -1.67 -4.33
N GLU A 89 18.30 -1.06 -5.50
CA GLU A 89 18.95 -1.71 -6.64
C GLU A 89 20.43 -1.33 -6.54
N ASN A 90 21.14 -2.05 -5.67
CA ASN A 90 22.58 -2.12 -5.78
C ASN A 90 22.89 -3.01 -6.98
N GLU A 91 23.31 -2.39 -8.09
CA GLU A 91 23.84 -3.03 -9.29
C GLU A 91 24.81 -4.16 -8.94
N SER A 92 24.77 -5.26 -9.70
CA SER A 92 25.96 -5.84 -10.37
C SER A 92 25.70 -7.27 -10.84
N LEU A 93 25.28 -7.44 -12.10
CA LEU A 93 25.70 -8.56 -12.94
C LEU A 93 25.87 -8.00 -14.36
N PRO A 94 26.96 -8.34 -15.07
CA PRO A 94 26.88 -9.56 -15.86
C PRO A 94 28.16 -10.41 -15.93
N SER A 95 27.94 -11.71 -15.94
CA SER A 95 28.56 -12.73 -16.80
C SER A 95 30.07 -12.68 -17.05
N GLY A 96 30.79 -13.58 -16.37
CA GLY A 96 32.03 -14.19 -16.84
C GLY A 96 31.86 -15.72 -16.86
N GLU A 97 32.06 -16.30 -18.04
CA GLU A 97 31.85 -17.70 -18.43
C GLU A 97 32.61 -18.78 -17.61
N PRO A 98 32.24 -20.07 -17.77
CA PRO A 98 32.58 -21.16 -16.87
C PRO A 98 33.97 -21.75 -17.18
N SER A 99 34.88 -21.74 -16.20
CA SER A 99 36.16 -22.44 -16.33
C SER A 99 36.09 -23.81 -15.64
N VAL A 100 35.82 -24.80 -16.48
CA VAL A 100 36.02 -26.23 -16.21
C VAL A 100 37.47 -26.46 -15.79
N ARG A 101 37.69 -27.06 -14.62
CA ARG A 101 38.93 -27.77 -14.30
C ARG A 101 38.60 -29.15 -13.72
N GLU A 102 38.37 -30.09 -14.63
CA GLU A 102 38.81 -31.49 -14.45
C GLU A 102 40.35 -31.49 -14.39
N CYS A 103 41.12 -32.33 -13.70
CA CYS A 103 41.02 -33.70 -13.14
C CYS A 103 42.37 -33.97 -12.35
N PRO A 104 42.81 -35.18 -11.95
CA PRO A 104 42.33 -36.20 -10.98
C PRO A 104 43.51 -36.64 -10.02
N PRO A 105 43.64 -37.91 -9.56
CA PRO A 105 42.83 -38.67 -8.61
C PRO A 105 43.54 -38.91 -7.26
N GLY A 106 42.76 -39.29 -6.25
CA GLY A 106 43.26 -39.95 -5.05
C GLY A 106 43.04 -39.11 -3.81
N HIS A 107 42.15 -39.53 -2.93
CA HIS A 107 42.50 -40.47 -1.88
C HIS A 107 41.20 -41.12 -1.37
N ARG A 108 41.30 -42.40 -1.04
CA ARG A 108 40.20 -43.30 -0.71
C ARG A 108 39.40 -42.81 0.48
N ALA A 109 38.08 -42.94 0.32
CA ALA A 109 37.06 -43.36 1.27
C ALA A 109 37.40 -43.30 2.78
N ILE A 110 36.59 -42.56 3.52
CA ILE A 110 36.15 -42.99 4.85
C ILE A 110 34.63 -42.92 4.88
N THR A 111 34.04 -44.11 4.89
CA THR A 111 32.64 -44.37 5.24
C THR A 111 32.47 -44.30 6.75
N ASN A 112 31.49 -43.55 7.23
CA ASN A 112 30.78 -43.80 8.49
C ASN A 112 29.31 -43.48 8.15
N SER A 113 28.46 -44.44 7.81
CA SER A 113 27.88 -45.50 8.66
C SER A 113 27.33 -44.97 9.98
N SER A 114 25.99 -44.94 10.02
CA SER A 114 25.15 -45.14 11.19
C SER A 114 25.08 -44.00 12.22
N ASN A 115 23.98 -43.24 12.19
CA ASN A 115 22.93 -43.54 13.16
C ASN A 115 21.55 -43.07 12.68
N ALA A 116 20.59 -43.97 12.78
CA ALA A 116 19.15 -43.75 12.61
C ALA A 116 18.53 -43.27 13.94
N MET A 117 17.24 -42.92 13.87
CA MET A 117 16.27 -42.95 15.00
C MET A 117 16.44 -41.83 16.06
N GLU A 118 15.44 -41.09 16.54
CA GLU A 118 13.99 -40.99 16.36
C GLU A 118 13.57 -39.54 16.72
N ALA A 119 12.37 -39.14 16.28
CA ALA A 119 11.61 -38.04 16.90
C ALA A 119 10.94 -38.55 18.21
N PRO A 120 9.98 -37.87 18.89
CA PRO A 120 9.52 -36.48 18.86
C PRO A 120 9.23 -35.91 20.28
N TYR A 121 8.65 -34.70 20.34
CA TYR A 121 7.85 -34.08 21.43
C TYR A 121 8.37 -34.11 22.89
N GLU A 122 8.70 -32.93 23.43
CA GLU A 122 8.66 -32.70 24.89
C GLU A 122 7.37 -31.96 25.25
N SER A 123 6.47 -32.70 25.90
CA SER A 123 5.41 -32.15 26.76
C SER A 123 6.03 -31.79 28.11
N GLY A 124 5.91 -30.52 28.52
CA GLY A 124 6.15 -30.07 29.90
C GLY A 124 4.85 -30.00 30.72
N PRO A 125 4.90 -30.19 32.06
CA PRO A 125 3.83 -30.82 32.82
C PRO A 125 2.82 -29.86 33.46
N ALA A 126 1.65 -30.45 33.76
CA ALA A 126 0.63 -29.96 34.67
C ALA A 126 1.06 -30.01 36.15
N SER A 127 0.72 -28.97 36.92
CA SER A 127 0.38 -28.97 38.36
C SER A 127 0.48 -27.55 38.92
N LYS A 128 -0.26 -27.08 39.91
CA LYS A 128 -1.50 -27.46 40.63
C LYS A 128 -1.68 -26.34 41.67
N ALA A 129 -2.94 -26.03 42.00
CA ALA A 129 -3.39 -25.54 43.30
C ALA A 129 -2.72 -24.30 43.95
N ALA A 130 -3.51 -23.23 44.12
CA ALA A 130 -3.92 -22.72 45.43
C ALA A 130 -5.17 -21.85 45.25
#